data_AF-X0T4T1-F1
#
_entry.id   AF-X0T4T1-F1
#
_cell.length_a   1.000
_cell.length_b   1.000
_cell.length_c   1.000
_cell.angle_alpha   90.00
_cell.angle_beta   90.00
_cell.angle_gamma   90.00
#
_symmetry.space_group_name_H-M   'P 1'
#
loop_
_entity.id
_entity.type
_entity.pdbx_description
1 polymer ?
#
loop_
_entity_poly.entity_id
_entity_poly.type
_entity_poly.pdbx_seq_one_letter_code
_entity_poly.pdbx_strand_id
1 'polypeptide(L)'
;MLRKVNTLLKEDGYVYVEVPDLYQIYPAIYSYFHHEHMSYFTPVSLENALRGSGFSIDILEQFVDNPGGTGKGYPVLRAIARKRLEVEGRRRNDYVSVMRVINDYQKALLSFQERVVKPLEREIESWIKKKRRVAIFGAGPHTMTLFEIEGIRKVNCVAIFDNNPRKWGLDIYGIPVHGPGDVASIGPDVVLISSREREDEIFAKIADWKSCGIDVVRIYQREHDSR
;
A
#
# COMPACT_ATOMS: atom_id res chain seq x y z
N MET A 1 -6.11 24.88 1.30
CA MET A 1 -4.76 24.79 0.68
C MET A 1 -4.73 25.40 -0.73
N LEU A 2 -5.46 24.87 -1.72
CA LEU A 2 -5.40 25.31 -3.13
C LEU A 2 -5.63 26.83 -3.35
N ARG A 3 -6.60 27.44 -2.67
CA ARG A 3 -6.80 28.91 -2.73
C ARG A 3 -5.59 29.71 -2.26
N LYS A 4 -4.89 29.24 -1.21
CA LYS A 4 -3.65 29.87 -0.73
C LYS A 4 -2.53 29.70 -1.75
N VAL A 5 -2.41 28.52 -2.37
CA VAL A 5 -1.46 28.29 -3.46
C VAL A 5 -1.74 29.24 -4.63
N ASN A 6 -3.01 29.44 -5.00
CA ASN A 6 -3.41 30.40 -6.04
C ASN A 6 -2.91 31.83 -5.75
N THR A 7 -3.03 32.31 -4.50
CA THR A 7 -2.55 33.65 -4.10
C THR A 7 -1.02 33.81 -4.15
N LEU A 8 -0.28 32.70 -4.06
CA LEU A 8 1.19 32.72 -4.08
C LEU A 8 1.76 32.59 -5.51
N LEU A 9 0.95 32.12 -6.46
CA LEU A 9 1.35 31.93 -7.85
C LEU A 9 1.29 33.26 -8.62
N LYS A 10 2.33 33.48 -9.45
CA LYS A 10 2.31 34.51 -10.49
C LYS A 10 1.16 34.27 -11.47
N GLU A 11 0.77 35.30 -12.19
CA GLU A 11 -0.17 35.16 -13.31
C GLU A 11 0.35 34.14 -14.33
N ASP A 12 -0.56 33.33 -14.88
CA ASP A 12 -0.29 32.16 -15.73
C ASP A 12 0.65 31.10 -15.10
N GLY A 13 0.88 31.15 -13.79
CA GLY A 13 1.63 30.13 -13.06
C GLY A 13 0.91 28.78 -13.02
N TYR A 14 1.69 27.71 -12.95
CA TYR A 14 1.17 26.33 -12.90
C TYR A 14 1.29 25.74 -11.51
N VAL A 15 0.36 24.85 -11.19
CA VAL A 15 0.44 23.93 -10.06
C VAL A 15 0.44 22.50 -10.60
N TYR A 16 1.33 21.68 -10.06
CA TYR A 16 1.28 20.23 -10.19
C TYR A 16 0.65 19.66 -8.93
N VAL A 17 -0.35 18.79 -9.09
CA VAL A 17 -1.04 18.12 -7.98
C VAL A 17 -1.02 16.62 -8.23
N GLU A 18 -0.58 15.86 -7.23
CA GLU A 18 -0.67 14.40 -7.20
C GLU A 18 -1.48 14.00 -5.95
N VAL A 19 -2.54 13.20 -6.16
CA VAL A 19 -3.44 12.76 -5.09
C VAL A 19 -3.87 11.31 -5.29
N PRO A 20 -4.22 10.57 -4.23
CA PRO A 20 -4.76 9.21 -4.35
C PRO A 20 -6.03 9.16 -5.21
N ASP A 21 -6.14 8.15 -6.09
CA ASP A 21 -7.28 7.91 -6.97
C ASP A 21 -8.33 6.96 -6.36
N LEU A 22 -9.54 7.47 -6.14
CA LEU A 22 -10.67 6.70 -5.62
C LEU A 22 -11.21 5.66 -6.63
N TYR A 23 -11.00 5.82 -7.92
CA TYR A 23 -11.52 4.86 -8.91
C TYR A 23 -10.70 3.59 -9.03
N GLN A 24 -9.50 3.56 -8.46
CA GLN A 24 -8.55 2.46 -8.59
C GLN A 24 -8.18 1.88 -7.20
N ILE A 25 -9.20 1.66 -6.38
CA ILE A 25 -9.03 1.10 -5.03
C ILE A 25 -9.05 -0.43 -5.03
N TYR A 26 -8.25 -1.02 -4.16
CA TYR A 26 -8.14 -2.47 -4.01
C TYR A 26 -7.97 -2.88 -2.54
N PRO A 27 -8.51 -4.03 -2.12
CA PRO A 27 -8.34 -4.52 -0.75
C PRO A 27 -6.92 -5.06 -0.54
N ALA A 28 -6.33 -4.82 0.62
CA ALA A 28 -4.98 -5.24 0.99
C ALA A 28 -4.86 -5.35 2.52
N ILE A 29 -3.85 -6.06 3.04
CA ILE A 29 -3.49 -5.99 4.47
C ILE A 29 -3.14 -4.56 4.85
N TYR A 30 -2.20 -3.94 4.13
CA TYR A 30 -2.00 -2.49 4.24
C TYR A 30 -3.07 -1.75 3.45
N SER A 31 -4.16 -1.39 4.13
CA SER A 31 -5.35 -0.77 3.53
C SER A 31 -4.99 0.45 2.67
N TYR A 32 -5.57 0.51 1.47
CA TYR A 32 -5.50 1.70 0.61
C TYR A 32 -5.98 2.93 1.37
N PHE A 33 -7.03 2.77 2.18
CA PHE A 33 -7.48 3.76 3.15
C PHE A 33 -6.63 3.70 4.42
N HIS A 34 -5.71 4.64 4.58
CA HIS A 34 -4.86 4.77 5.78
C HIS A 34 -4.75 6.22 6.27
N HIS A 35 -4.26 6.39 7.50
CA HIS A 35 -4.30 7.65 8.25
C HIS A 35 -3.51 8.81 7.62
N GLU A 36 -2.52 8.54 6.76
CA GLU A 36 -1.73 9.58 6.09
C GLU A 36 -2.50 10.29 4.96
N HIS A 37 -3.52 9.64 4.40
CA HIS A 37 -4.35 10.23 3.34
C HIS A 37 -5.78 10.43 3.83
N MET A 38 -6.10 11.69 4.13
CA MET A 38 -7.45 12.11 4.55
C MET A 38 -8.45 12.23 3.39
N SER A 39 -7.99 12.22 2.14
CA SER A 39 -8.84 12.45 0.96
C SER A 39 -8.38 11.62 -0.23
N TYR A 40 -9.36 11.02 -0.90
CA TYR A 40 -9.19 10.23 -2.12
C TYR A 40 -10.06 10.89 -3.18
N PHE A 41 -9.46 11.22 -4.31
CA PHE A 41 -10.10 12.04 -5.32
C PHE A 41 -10.57 11.18 -6.48
N THR A 42 -11.65 11.60 -7.12
CA THR A 42 -11.99 11.17 -8.47
C THR A 42 -11.52 12.24 -9.44
N PRO A 43 -11.42 11.96 -10.75
CA PRO A 43 -11.16 13.00 -11.74
C PRO A 43 -12.16 14.16 -11.61
N VAL A 44 -13.42 13.85 -11.29
CA VAL A 44 -14.49 14.85 -11.12
C VAL A 44 -14.31 15.68 -9.87
N SER A 45 -14.00 15.08 -8.71
CA SER A 45 -13.83 15.83 -7.47
C SER A 45 -12.55 16.67 -7.46
N LEU A 46 -11.46 16.17 -8.07
CA LEU A 46 -10.22 16.94 -8.25
C LEU A 46 -10.43 18.12 -9.19
N GLU A 47 -11.11 17.91 -10.31
CA GLU A 47 -11.46 18.98 -11.25
C GLU A 47 -12.31 20.06 -10.58
N ASN A 48 -13.34 19.66 -9.83
CA ASN A 48 -14.18 20.60 -9.06
C ASN A 48 -13.35 21.41 -8.03
N ALA A 49 -12.40 20.77 -7.35
CA ALA A 49 -11.55 21.41 -6.33
C ALA A 49 -10.58 22.43 -6.93
N LEU A 50 -9.94 22.08 -8.05
CA LEU A 50 -9.02 22.95 -8.79
C LEU A 50 -9.77 24.15 -9.38
N ARG A 51 -10.86 23.90 -10.11
CA ARG A 51 -11.67 24.99 -10.70
C ARG A 51 -12.24 25.92 -9.63
N GLY A 52 -12.80 25.35 -8.56
CA GLY A 52 -13.33 26.12 -7.42
C GLY A 52 -12.26 26.90 -6.62
N SER A 53 -10.98 26.74 -6.98
CA SER A 53 -9.84 27.45 -6.41
C SER A 53 -9.13 28.37 -7.42
N GLY A 54 -9.71 28.62 -8.59
CA GLY A 54 -9.16 29.56 -9.59
C GLY A 54 -8.11 28.96 -10.52
N PHE A 55 -8.20 27.65 -10.80
CA PHE A 55 -7.33 26.97 -11.76
C PHE A 55 -8.10 26.40 -12.95
N SER A 56 -7.61 26.62 -14.17
CA SER A 56 -7.96 25.82 -15.34
C SER A 56 -7.08 24.58 -15.39
N ILE A 57 -7.62 23.44 -15.82
CA ILE A 57 -6.88 22.17 -15.86
C ILE A 57 -6.39 21.97 -17.29
N ASP A 58 -5.08 21.85 -17.46
CA ASP A 58 -4.45 21.62 -18.76
C ASP A 58 -4.27 20.10 -18.98
N ILE A 59 -3.91 19.37 -17.92
CA ILE A 59 -3.73 17.90 -17.93
C ILE A 59 -4.35 17.32 -16.66
N LEU A 60 -5.08 16.20 -16.80
CA LEU A 60 -5.55 15.37 -15.69
C LEU A 60 -5.54 13.91 -16.13
N GLU A 61 -4.69 13.11 -15.51
CA GLU A 61 -4.45 11.72 -15.89
C GLU A 61 -4.47 10.78 -14.67
N GLN A 62 -4.88 9.53 -14.92
CA GLN A 62 -4.86 8.43 -13.96
C GLN A 62 -3.60 7.60 -14.15
N PHE A 63 -2.89 7.31 -13.07
CA PHE A 63 -1.70 6.48 -13.05
C PHE A 63 -1.95 5.29 -12.13
N VAL A 64 -2.29 4.15 -12.71
CA VAL A 64 -2.57 2.91 -11.97
C VAL A 64 -1.27 2.26 -11.52
N ASP A 65 -0.30 2.14 -12.43
CA ASP A 65 1.01 1.57 -12.16
C ASP A 65 2.00 2.71 -11.89
N ASN A 66 2.08 3.16 -10.64
CA ASN A 66 3.08 4.15 -10.26
C ASN A 66 4.43 3.41 -10.07
N PRO A 67 5.45 3.64 -10.91
CA PRO A 67 6.72 2.92 -10.81
C PRO A 67 7.35 3.14 -9.43
N GLY A 68 7.89 2.07 -8.83
CA GLY A 68 8.52 2.17 -7.52
C GLY A 68 9.60 3.27 -7.48
N GLY A 69 9.49 4.21 -6.54
CA GLY A 69 10.44 5.31 -6.34
C GLY A 69 9.89 6.73 -6.49
N THR A 70 8.63 6.89 -6.91
CA THR A 70 8.01 8.21 -7.17
C THR A 70 7.19 8.79 -6.02
N GLY A 71 7.05 8.09 -4.89
CA GLY A 71 6.42 8.65 -3.69
C GLY A 71 5.40 7.77 -2.99
N LYS A 72 4.91 6.69 -3.62
CA LYS A 72 4.22 5.50 -3.07
C LYS A 72 3.67 4.65 -4.25
N GLY A 73 3.67 3.32 -4.15
CA GLY A 73 3.30 2.41 -5.25
C GLY A 73 1.81 2.14 -5.40
N TYR A 74 0.96 3.15 -5.18
CA TYR A 74 -0.49 3.04 -5.31
C TYR A 74 -1.04 3.97 -6.41
N PRO A 75 -2.28 3.73 -6.91
CA PRO A 75 -2.89 4.54 -7.95
C PRO A 75 -3.13 6.01 -7.58
N VAL A 76 -2.72 6.91 -8.47
CA VAL A 76 -2.82 8.37 -8.27
C VAL A 76 -3.45 9.08 -9.45
N LEU A 77 -4.08 10.22 -9.16
CA LEU A 77 -4.40 11.24 -10.14
C LEU A 77 -3.29 12.28 -10.16
N ARG A 78 -2.85 12.66 -11.36
CA ARG A 78 -1.92 13.78 -11.56
C ARG A 78 -2.57 14.85 -12.40
N ALA A 79 -2.46 16.09 -11.96
CA ALA A 79 -2.98 17.24 -12.66
C ALA A 79 -1.93 18.33 -12.82
N ILE A 80 -1.88 18.91 -14.02
CA ILE A 80 -1.23 20.20 -14.27
C ILE A 80 -2.35 21.22 -14.49
N ALA A 81 -2.39 22.23 -13.63
CA ALA A 81 -3.43 23.24 -13.67
C ALA A 81 -2.80 24.64 -13.65
N ARG A 82 -3.37 25.57 -14.41
CA ARG A 82 -2.88 26.93 -14.58
C ARG A 82 -3.78 27.91 -13.83
N LYS A 83 -3.18 28.88 -13.14
CA LYS A 83 -3.93 29.99 -12.54
C LYS A 83 -4.61 30.80 -13.64
N ARG A 84 -5.91 31.07 -13.47
CA ARG A 84 -6.70 31.94 -14.35
C ARG A 84 -7.59 32.85 -13.51
N LEU A 85 -7.84 34.07 -14.01
CA LEU A 85 -8.70 35.06 -13.36
C LEU A 85 -10.16 34.61 -13.33
N GLU A 86 -10.60 33.90 -14.38
CA GLU A 86 -11.93 33.31 -14.48
C GLU A 86 -11.81 31.85 -14.85
N VAL A 87 -12.53 31.00 -14.11
CA VAL A 87 -12.64 29.58 -14.42
C VAL A 87 -14.11 29.27 -14.59
N GLU A 88 -14.55 29.17 -15.84
CA GLU A 88 -15.90 28.75 -16.16
C GLU A 88 -16.09 27.25 -15.89
N GLY A 89 -17.32 26.88 -15.55
CA GLY A 89 -17.72 25.48 -15.45
C GLY A 89 -18.62 25.19 -14.26
N ARG A 90 -19.75 24.52 -14.52
CA ARG A 90 -20.62 24.00 -13.47
C ARG A 90 -19.93 22.86 -12.73
N ARG A 91 -20.09 22.80 -11.40
CA ARG A 91 -19.68 21.62 -10.63
C ARG A 91 -20.36 20.38 -11.18
N ARG A 92 -19.56 19.36 -11.47
CA ARG A 92 -20.07 18.05 -11.89
C ARG A 92 -20.29 17.17 -10.67
N ASN A 93 -21.21 16.22 -10.79
CA ASN A 93 -21.54 15.25 -9.74
C ASN A 93 -21.35 13.85 -10.30
N ASP A 94 -20.52 13.05 -9.64
CA ASP A 94 -20.19 11.66 -10.00
C ASP A 94 -20.63 10.65 -8.92
N TYR A 95 -21.58 11.04 -8.05
CA TYR A 95 -22.08 10.22 -6.94
C TYR A 95 -22.42 8.78 -7.34
N VAL A 96 -23.13 8.59 -8.46
CA VAL A 96 -23.53 7.24 -8.92
C VAL A 96 -22.31 6.38 -9.25
N SER A 97 -21.30 6.95 -9.92
CA SER A 97 -20.06 6.25 -10.25
C SER A 97 -19.24 5.94 -8.99
N VAL A 98 -19.14 6.91 -8.07
CA VAL A 98 -18.48 6.71 -6.77
C VAL A 98 -19.14 5.59 -5.98
N MET A 99 -20.47 5.60 -5.86
CA MET A 99 -21.20 4.56 -5.14
C MET A 99 -20.99 3.17 -5.75
N ARG A 100 -20.89 3.08 -7.07
CA ARG A 100 -20.54 1.81 -7.74
C ARG A 100 -19.15 1.33 -7.30
N VAL A 101 -18.14 2.20 -7.36
CA VAL A 101 -16.77 1.86 -6.95
C VAL A 101 -16.70 1.44 -5.49
N ILE A 102 -17.38 2.14 -4.58
CA ILE A 102 -17.43 1.77 -3.16
C ILE A 102 -18.11 0.41 -2.95
N ASN A 103 -19.23 0.17 -3.63
CA ASN A 103 -19.94 -1.11 -3.52
C ASN A 103 -19.10 -2.28 -4.06
N ASP A 104 -18.38 -2.07 -5.15
CA ASP A 104 -17.51 -3.09 -5.73
C ASP A 104 -16.29 -3.35 -4.86
N TYR A 105 -15.72 -2.30 -4.25
CA TYR A 105 -14.67 -2.44 -3.23
C TYR A 105 -15.13 -3.24 -2.01
N GLN A 106 -16.35 -3.00 -1.51
CA GLN A 106 -16.89 -3.78 -0.39
C GLN A 106 -16.98 -5.28 -0.71
N LYS A 107 -17.44 -5.63 -1.93
CA LYS A 107 -17.45 -7.03 -2.39
C LYS A 107 -16.05 -7.60 -2.52
N ALA A 108 -15.13 -6.82 -3.09
CA ALA A 108 -13.73 -7.23 -3.24
C ALA A 108 -13.06 -7.46 -1.87
N LEU A 109 -13.37 -6.63 -0.88
CA LEU A 109 -12.86 -6.76 0.49
C LEU A 109 -13.33 -8.06 1.15
N LEU A 110 -14.60 -8.42 1.00
CA LEU A 110 -15.10 -9.72 1.47
C LEU A 110 -14.37 -10.88 0.79
N SER A 111 -14.20 -10.82 -0.53
CA SER A 111 -13.43 -11.85 -1.25
C SER A 111 -11.97 -11.91 -0.80
N PHE A 112 -11.34 -10.77 -0.51
CA PHE A 112 -9.98 -10.69 -0.02
C PHE A 112 -9.85 -11.30 1.38
N GLN A 113 -10.81 -11.05 2.26
CA GLN A 113 -10.86 -11.69 3.58
C GLN A 113 -10.91 -13.22 3.46
N GLU A 114 -11.76 -13.76 2.58
CA GLU A 114 -11.86 -15.22 2.39
C GLU A 114 -10.62 -15.84 1.74
N ARG A 115 -10.03 -15.17 0.73
CA ARG A 115 -8.96 -15.74 -0.10
C ARG A 115 -7.55 -15.50 0.43
N VAL A 116 -7.35 -14.44 1.21
CA VAL A 116 -6.02 -14.02 1.67
C VAL A 116 -5.95 -14.06 3.19
N VAL A 117 -6.83 -13.33 3.88
CA VAL A 117 -6.74 -13.15 5.34
C VAL A 117 -7.01 -14.46 6.08
N LYS A 118 -8.14 -15.15 5.83
CA LYS A 118 -8.46 -16.41 6.53
C LYS A 118 -7.43 -17.52 6.31
N PRO A 119 -6.90 -17.76 5.09
CA PRO A 119 -5.81 -18.70 4.90
C PRO A 119 -4.54 -18.33 5.68
N LEU A 120 -4.18 -17.04 5.71
CA LEU A 120 -3.03 -16.56 6.48
C LEU A 120 -3.26 -16.77 7.99
N GLU A 121 -4.47 -16.49 8.51
CA GLU A 121 -4.82 -16.76 9.91
C GLU A 121 -4.67 -18.24 10.26
N ARG A 122 -5.10 -19.16 9.39
CA ARG A 122 -4.91 -20.60 9.59
C ARG A 122 -3.44 -21.01 9.63
N GLU A 123 -2.60 -20.40 8.81
CA GLU A 123 -1.15 -20.64 8.85
C GLU A 123 -0.54 -20.11 10.14
N ILE A 124 -0.89 -18.88 10.52
CA ILE A 124 -0.47 -18.26 11.79
C ILE A 124 -0.85 -19.14 12.97
N GLU A 125 -2.08 -19.63 13.04
CA GLU A 125 -2.53 -20.57 14.08
C GLU A 125 -1.72 -21.86 14.10
N SER A 126 -1.38 -22.40 12.93
CA SER A 126 -0.54 -23.59 12.79
C SER A 126 0.87 -23.34 13.31
N TRP A 127 1.47 -22.19 13.01
CA TRP A 127 2.80 -21.80 13.50
C TRP A 127 2.81 -21.62 15.01
N ILE A 128 1.76 -21.02 15.58
CA ILE A 128 1.60 -20.87 17.04
C ILE A 128 1.52 -22.25 17.70
N LYS A 129 0.61 -23.13 17.23
CA LYS A 129 0.42 -24.47 17.80
C LYS A 129 1.71 -25.31 17.76
N LYS A 130 2.48 -25.19 16.68
CA LYS A 130 3.75 -25.90 16.49
C LYS A 130 4.96 -25.17 17.08
N LYS A 131 4.76 -23.98 17.69
CA LYS A 131 5.81 -23.11 18.22
C LYS A 131 6.94 -22.80 17.22
N ARG A 132 6.59 -22.68 15.94
CA ARG A 132 7.57 -22.40 14.88
C ARG A 132 8.23 -21.05 15.10
N ARG A 133 9.53 -20.97 14.85
CA ARG A 133 10.30 -19.72 14.77
C ARG A 133 9.93 -19.02 13.47
N VAL A 134 9.19 -17.92 13.56
CA VAL A 134 8.73 -17.16 12.40
C VAL A 134 9.58 -15.90 12.26
N ALA A 135 10.03 -15.58 11.06
CA ALA A 135 10.58 -14.28 10.73
C ALA A 135 9.67 -13.58 9.71
N ILE A 136 9.69 -12.24 9.71
CA ILE A 136 8.94 -11.43 8.75
C ILE A 136 9.92 -10.72 7.83
N PHE A 137 9.72 -10.77 6.51
CA PHE A 137 10.54 -10.04 5.55
C PHE A 137 9.84 -8.75 5.11
N GLY A 138 10.39 -7.61 5.52
CA GLY A 138 9.90 -6.26 5.29
C GLY A 138 9.72 -5.50 6.61
N ALA A 139 10.45 -4.41 6.81
CA ALA A 139 10.35 -3.55 7.99
C ALA A 139 9.64 -2.23 7.64
N GLY A 140 8.48 -2.32 6.97
CA GLY A 140 7.72 -1.16 6.49
C GLY A 140 6.31 -1.06 7.07
N PRO A 141 5.52 -0.06 6.63
CA PRO A 141 4.13 0.13 7.08
C PRO A 141 3.25 -1.10 6.91
N HIS A 142 3.49 -1.90 5.86
CA HIS A 142 2.79 -3.17 5.66
C HIS A 142 2.95 -4.13 6.85
N THR A 143 4.16 -4.26 7.39
CA THR A 143 4.40 -5.08 8.59
C THR A 143 3.73 -4.49 9.82
N MET A 144 3.71 -3.17 9.98
CA MET A 144 2.98 -2.54 11.10
C MET A 144 1.49 -2.88 11.08
N THR A 145 0.85 -2.85 9.90
CA THR A 145 -0.55 -3.25 9.75
C THR A 145 -0.74 -4.77 9.82
N LEU A 146 0.23 -5.57 9.34
CA LEU A 146 0.20 -7.02 9.54
C LEU A 146 0.09 -7.36 11.05
N PHE A 147 0.79 -6.62 11.91
CA PHE A 147 0.70 -6.74 13.36
C PHE A 147 -0.68 -6.44 13.95
N GLU A 148 -1.63 -5.89 13.19
CA GLU A 148 -3.02 -5.72 13.64
C GLU A 148 -3.80 -7.04 13.60
N ILE A 149 -3.35 -8.05 12.84
CA ILE A 149 -3.92 -9.41 12.88
C ILE A 149 -3.59 -10.04 14.23
N GLU A 150 -4.59 -10.32 15.05
CA GLU A 150 -4.39 -10.75 16.45
C GLU A 150 -3.43 -11.95 16.58
N GLY A 151 -3.53 -12.92 15.67
CA GLY A 151 -2.68 -14.10 15.66
C GLY A 151 -1.19 -13.78 15.45
N ILE A 152 -0.82 -12.80 14.63
CA ILE A 152 0.60 -12.56 14.34
C ILE A 152 1.36 -12.08 15.57
N ARG A 153 0.71 -11.33 16.48
CA ARG A 153 1.32 -10.89 17.75
C ARG A 153 1.64 -12.06 18.70
N LYS A 154 1.05 -13.24 18.46
CA LYS A 154 1.21 -14.45 19.27
C LYS A 154 2.22 -15.43 18.67
N VAL A 155 2.71 -15.20 17.44
CA VAL A 155 3.74 -16.06 16.85
C VAL A 155 5.07 -15.87 17.58
N ASN A 156 5.89 -16.91 17.61
CA ASN A 156 7.28 -16.80 18.05
C ASN A 156 8.09 -16.07 16.96
N CYS A 157 7.92 -14.75 16.88
CA CYS A 157 8.60 -13.91 15.89
C CYS A 157 10.05 -13.67 16.33
N VAL A 158 11.01 -14.27 15.62
CA VAL A 158 12.43 -14.27 16.01
C VAL A 158 13.23 -13.14 15.36
N ALA A 159 12.76 -12.58 14.24
CA ALA A 159 13.43 -11.50 13.53
C ALA A 159 12.51 -10.83 12.49
N ILE A 160 12.84 -9.59 12.14
CA ILE A 160 12.37 -8.95 10.92
C ILE A 160 13.57 -8.76 9.99
N PHE A 161 13.46 -9.15 8.72
CA PHE A 161 14.49 -8.89 7.71
C PHE A 161 14.11 -7.70 6.83
N ASP A 162 15.06 -6.87 6.44
CA ASP A 162 14.84 -5.82 5.42
C ASP A 162 16.12 -5.60 4.60
N ASN A 163 15.97 -5.32 3.31
CA ASN A 163 17.10 -5.05 2.42
C ASN A 163 17.76 -3.69 2.68
N ASN A 164 17.08 -2.75 3.35
CA ASN A 164 17.61 -1.42 3.63
C ASN A 164 18.51 -1.43 4.88
N PRO A 165 19.83 -1.25 4.74
CA PRO A 165 20.75 -1.30 5.88
C PRO A 165 20.50 -0.24 6.93
N ARG A 166 19.84 0.88 6.57
CA ARG A 166 19.47 1.94 7.52
C ARG A 166 18.44 1.49 8.55
N LYS A 167 17.76 0.37 8.30
CA LYS A 167 16.78 -0.19 9.22
C LYS A 167 17.37 -1.26 10.15
N TRP A 168 18.57 -1.77 9.86
CA TRP A 168 19.16 -2.83 10.67
C TRP A 168 19.47 -2.33 12.08
N GLY A 169 19.17 -3.15 13.09
CA GLY A 169 19.25 -2.78 14.51
C GLY A 169 18.07 -1.93 15.02
N LEU A 170 17.16 -1.49 14.16
CA LEU A 170 15.91 -0.90 14.62
C LEU A 170 15.01 -1.98 15.24
N ASP A 171 14.05 -1.53 16.03
CA ASP A 171 13.06 -2.37 16.71
C ASP A 171 11.66 -2.08 16.17
N ILE A 172 10.90 -3.15 15.89
CA ILE A 172 9.47 -3.07 15.60
C ILE A 172 8.75 -3.99 16.57
N TYR A 173 8.00 -3.41 17.52
CA TYR A 173 7.26 -4.14 18.55
C TYR A 173 8.10 -5.11 19.39
N GLY A 174 9.35 -4.74 19.71
CA GLY A 174 10.27 -5.58 20.48
C GLY A 174 11.04 -6.61 19.63
N ILE A 175 10.91 -6.56 18.31
CA ILE A 175 11.57 -7.49 17.37
C ILE A 175 12.64 -6.73 16.58
N PRO A 176 13.91 -7.17 16.66
CA PRO A 176 15.01 -6.52 15.95
C PRO A 176 14.93 -6.73 14.44
N VAL A 177 15.32 -5.70 13.70
CA VAL A 177 15.46 -5.73 12.25
C VAL A 177 16.89 -6.11 11.86
N HIS A 178 17.02 -7.10 10.97
CA HIS A 178 18.26 -7.71 10.52
C HIS A 178 18.45 -7.60 9.01
N GLY A 179 19.68 -7.80 8.57
CA GLY A 179 19.99 -7.99 7.16
C GLY A 179 19.66 -9.41 6.70
N PRO A 180 19.34 -9.64 5.41
CA PRO A 180 19.06 -10.99 4.90
C PRO A 180 20.22 -11.98 5.11
N GLY A 181 21.46 -11.49 5.25
CA GLY A 181 22.64 -12.32 5.52
C GLY A 181 22.63 -13.00 6.89
N ASP A 182 21.83 -12.52 7.84
CA ASP A 182 21.74 -13.08 9.19
C ASP A 182 20.79 -14.29 9.28
N VAL A 183 20.16 -14.69 8.16
CA VAL A 183 19.13 -15.75 8.15
C VAL A 183 19.64 -17.09 8.71
N ALA A 184 20.88 -17.47 8.38
CA ALA A 184 21.45 -18.75 8.79
C ALA A 184 21.76 -18.79 10.29
N SER A 185 22.21 -17.68 10.87
CA SER A 185 22.49 -17.59 12.31
C SER A 185 21.20 -17.48 13.14
N ILE A 186 20.19 -16.79 12.62
CA ILE A 186 18.88 -16.65 13.27
C ILE A 186 18.07 -17.95 13.18
N GLY A 187 18.18 -18.68 12.07
CA GLY A 187 17.52 -19.99 11.86
C GLY A 187 16.01 -19.95 12.09
N PRO A 188 15.22 -19.18 11.31
CA PRO A 188 13.77 -19.25 11.36
C PRO A 188 13.26 -20.53 10.64
N ASP A 189 12.16 -21.10 11.13
CA ASP A 189 11.46 -22.20 10.43
C ASP A 189 10.61 -21.67 9.27
N VAL A 190 10.14 -20.42 9.38
CA VAL A 190 9.25 -19.76 8.43
C VAL A 190 9.73 -18.34 8.18
N VAL A 191 9.69 -17.89 6.93
CA VAL A 191 9.81 -16.47 6.58
C VAL A 191 8.54 -16.02 5.86
N LEU A 192 7.78 -15.14 6.49
CA LEU A 192 6.59 -14.52 5.91
C LEU A 192 6.97 -13.21 5.20
N ILE A 193 6.76 -13.14 3.90
CA ILE A 193 7.02 -11.92 3.12
C ILE A 193 5.89 -10.92 3.38
N SER A 194 6.25 -9.75 3.89
CA SER A 194 5.35 -8.67 4.30
C SER A 194 5.52 -7.45 3.39
N SER A 195 5.21 -7.65 2.11
CA SER A 195 5.16 -6.60 1.11
C SER A 195 4.25 -7.05 -0.03
N ARG A 196 3.28 -6.21 -0.43
CA ARG A 196 2.48 -6.48 -1.63
C ARG A 196 3.26 -6.13 -2.90
N GLU A 197 3.74 -4.89 -2.99
CA GLU A 197 4.37 -4.34 -4.20
C GLU A 197 5.66 -5.07 -4.60
N ARG A 198 6.39 -5.61 -3.62
CA ARG A 198 7.68 -6.27 -3.83
C ARG A 198 7.66 -7.75 -3.50
N GLU A 199 6.47 -8.36 -3.36
CA GLU A 199 6.38 -9.77 -2.94
C GLU A 199 7.17 -10.69 -3.87
N ASP A 200 6.94 -10.57 -5.19
CA ASP A 200 7.62 -11.36 -6.21
C ASP A 200 9.12 -11.10 -6.22
N GLU A 201 9.54 -9.83 -6.15
CA GLU A 201 10.95 -9.43 -6.14
C GLU A 201 11.68 -10.00 -4.91
N ILE A 202 11.05 -9.93 -3.73
CA ILE A 202 11.59 -10.47 -2.49
C ILE A 202 11.64 -11.99 -2.57
N PHE A 203 10.54 -12.63 -3.00
CA PHE A 203 10.46 -14.08 -3.12
C PHE A 203 11.55 -14.61 -4.06
N ALA A 204 11.75 -14.00 -5.23
CA ALA A 204 12.81 -14.38 -6.16
C ALA A 204 14.22 -14.33 -5.54
N LYS A 205 14.46 -13.41 -4.60
CA LYS A 205 15.75 -13.25 -3.90
C LYS A 205 15.95 -14.23 -2.76
N ILE A 206 14.88 -14.71 -2.12
CA ILE A 206 14.96 -15.54 -0.91
C ILE A 206 14.38 -16.95 -1.09
N ALA A 207 13.89 -17.31 -2.27
CA ALA A 207 13.28 -18.61 -2.53
C ALA A 207 14.22 -19.78 -2.19
N ASP A 208 15.53 -19.60 -2.44
CA ASP A 208 16.56 -20.61 -2.17
C ASP A 208 16.75 -20.90 -0.68
N TRP A 209 16.22 -20.08 0.24
CA TRP A 209 16.21 -20.38 1.67
C TRP A 209 15.43 -21.66 1.99
N LYS A 210 14.54 -22.11 1.10
CA LYS A 210 13.90 -23.43 1.19
C LYS A 210 14.90 -24.58 1.19
N SER A 211 16.04 -24.44 0.51
CA SER A 211 17.12 -25.45 0.54
C SER A 211 17.75 -25.60 1.94
N CYS A 212 17.63 -24.57 2.79
CA CYS A 212 18.05 -24.59 4.18
C CYS A 212 16.94 -25.06 5.14
N GLY A 213 15.81 -25.56 4.63
CA GLY A 213 14.67 -26.02 5.42
C GLY A 213 13.73 -24.91 5.90
N ILE A 214 13.84 -23.69 5.35
CA ILE A 214 13.02 -22.54 5.73
C ILE A 214 11.78 -22.48 4.83
N ASP A 215 10.59 -22.46 5.42
CA ASP A 215 9.35 -22.26 4.67
C ASP A 215 9.19 -20.78 4.31
N VAL A 216 9.43 -20.44 3.04
CA VAL A 216 9.18 -19.08 2.52
C VAL A 216 7.71 -18.95 2.11
N VAL A 217 6.99 -18.08 2.81
CA VAL A 217 5.53 -17.89 2.70
C VAL A 217 5.23 -16.53 2.10
N ARG A 218 4.34 -16.53 1.10
CA ARG A 218 3.81 -15.36 0.42
C ARG A 218 2.37 -15.11 0.86
N ILE A 219 2.04 -13.87 1.20
CA ILE A 219 0.69 -13.47 1.60
C ILE A 219 -0.23 -13.41 0.37
N TYR A 220 0.25 -12.82 -0.72
CA TYR A 220 -0.56 -12.40 -1.86
C TYR A 220 -0.54 -13.38 -3.04
N GLN A 221 0.26 -14.45 -2.99
CA GLN A 221 0.28 -15.49 -4.04
C GLN A 221 -1.14 -15.98 -4.40
N ARG A 222 -2.02 -16.09 -3.39
CA ARG A 222 -3.40 -16.57 -3.52
C ARG A 222 -4.36 -15.62 -4.24
N GLU A 223 -3.95 -14.37 -4.51
CA GLU A 223 -4.72 -13.45 -5.34
C GLU A 223 -4.69 -13.85 -6.82
N HIS A 224 -3.60 -14.48 -7.28
CA HIS A 224 -3.35 -14.77 -8.69
C HIS A 224 -3.86 -16.15 -9.15
N ASP A 225 -4.10 -17.08 -8.23
CA ASP A 225 -4.56 -18.46 -8.52
C ASP A 225 -6.03 -18.56 -9.00
N SER A 226 -6.67 -17.44 -9.34
CA SER A 226 -8.08 -17.34 -9.74
C SER A 226 -8.30 -16.67 -11.11
N ARG A 227 -7.26 -16.50 -11.93
CA ARG A 227 -7.41 -16.04 -13.32
C ARG A 227 -7.48 -17.22 -14.28
#